data_AF-A0A6J8C9Z5-F1
#
_entry.id   AF-A0A6J8C9Z5-F1
#
_cell.length_a   1.000
_cell.length_b   1.000
_cell.length_c   1.000
_cell.angle_alpha   90.00
_cell.angle_beta   90.00
_cell.angle_gamma   90.00
#
_symmetry.space_group_name_H-M   'P 1'
#
loop_
_entity.id
_entity.type
_entity.pdbx_description
1 polymer ?
#
loop_
_entity_poly.entity_id
_entity_poly.type
_entity_poly.pdbx_seq_one_letter_code
_entity_poly.pdbx_strand_id
1 'polypeptide(L)'
;MEEETPELILDFISSKLGTSDIKFLGIHLGLDSNDLETISCDYKNTHEVKFQTLWKWYSKTDSSSYIERLTSALISIENRLAADELNSLDVKQLYFKGEIPIPSKRISDKDLDFLSAQVVTDYQRIARFLGMRQDKLHTYHEKYVKDQALRCLKGCNKMDAVSRKSMCHALNYAERQNLVHQLVNSWNKK
;
A
#
# COMPACT_ATOMS: atom_id res chain seq x y z
N MET A 1 12.49 4.97 11.21
CA MET A 1 12.02 3.57 11.29
C MET A 1 10.82 3.49 10.39
N GLU A 2 10.77 2.53 9.47
CA GLU A 2 9.53 2.21 8.77
C GLU A 2 8.65 1.51 9.81
N GLU A 3 7.67 2.24 10.37
CA GLU A 3 6.77 1.75 11.42
C GLU A 3 5.60 0.99 10.81
N GLU A 4 5.10 -0.01 11.54
CA GLU A 4 3.92 -0.79 11.16
C GLU A 4 2.67 0.10 11.30
N THR A 5 2.30 0.79 10.23
CA THR A 5 1.10 1.61 10.21
C THR A 5 -0.13 0.73 9.95
N PRO A 6 -1.31 1.07 10.51
CA PRO A 6 -2.56 0.42 10.16
C PRO A 6 -2.79 0.42 8.64
N GLU A 7 -2.48 1.52 7.95
CA GLU A 7 -2.56 1.62 6.49
C GLU A 7 -1.71 0.56 5.79
N LEU A 8 -0.47 0.34 6.22
CA LEU A 8 0.40 -0.68 5.64
C LEU A 8 -0.14 -2.10 5.91
N ILE A 9 -0.61 -2.37 7.13
CA ILE A 9 -1.14 -3.70 7.49
C ILE A 9 -2.41 -4.01 6.68
N LEU A 10 -3.33 -3.05 6.57
CA LEU A 10 -4.56 -3.22 5.80
C LEU A 10 -4.27 -3.32 4.29
N ASP A 11 -3.29 -2.58 3.77
CA ASP A 11 -2.83 -2.73 2.38
C ASP A 11 -2.22 -4.12 2.14
N PHE A 12 -1.40 -4.59 3.07
CA PHE A 12 -0.78 -5.91 3.00
C PHE A 12 -1.86 -6.99 2.92
N ILE A 13 -2.82 -6.99 3.85
CA ILE A 13 -3.91 -7.98 3.84
C ILE A 13 -4.79 -7.85 2.60
N SER A 14 -4.99 -6.64 2.08
CA SER A 14 -5.71 -6.44 0.81
C SER A 14 -5.06 -7.18 -0.36
N SER A 15 -3.73 -7.35 -0.35
CA SER A 15 -3.01 -8.12 -1.38
C SER A 15 -3.21 -9.64 -1.24
N LYS A 16 -3.68 -10.12 -0.07
CA LYS A 16 -3.84 -11.54 0.26
C LYS A 16 -5.26 -12.04 0.10
N LEU A 17 -6.22 -11.12 -0.05
CA LEU A 17 -7.63 -11.45 -0.20
C LEU A 17 -8.00 -11.76 -1.64
N GLY A 18 -8.89 -12.75 -1.84
CA GLY A 18 -9.60 -12.92 -3.11
C GLY A 18 -10.65 -11.82 -3.34
N THR A 19 -11.13 -11.68 -4.57
CA THR A 19 -12.21 -10.72 -4.90
C THR A 19 -13.56 -11.17 -4.30
N SER A 20 -13.80 -12.46 -4.15
CA SER A 20 -14.96 -13.00 -3.42
C SER A 20 -14.89 -12.69 -1.93
N ASP A 21 -13.69 -12.85 -1.36
CA ASP A 21 -13.47 -12.84 0.08
C ASP A 21 -13.79 -11.48 0.69
N ILE A 22 -13.49 -10.40 -0.04
CA ILE A 22 -13.67 -9.05 0.50
C ILE A 22 -15.14 -8.71 0.81
N LYS A 23 -16.08 -9.21 0.01
CA LYS A 23 -17.51 -8.97 0.26
C LYS A 23 -17.97 -9.69 1.53
N PHE A 24 -17.60 -10.96 1.68
CA PHE A 24 -17.91 -11.74 2.88
C PHE A 24 -17.23 -11.18 4.12
N LEU A 25 -15.97 -10.78 3.98
CA LEU A 25 -15.20 -10.15 5.04
C LEU A 25 -15.85 -8.83 5.48
N GLY A 26 -16.20 -7.95 4.54
CA GLY A 26 -16.86 -6.68 4.85
C GLY A 26 -18.16 -6.84 5.63
N ILE A 27 -19.00 -7.81 5.22
CA ILE A 27 -20.25 -8.13 5.94
C ILE A 27 -19.94 -8.64 7.35
N HIS A 28 -18.97 -9.56 7.51
CA HIS A 28 -18.60 -10.09 8.82
C HIS A 28 -18.02 -9.01 9.75
N LEU A 29 -17.33 -8.02 9.17
CA LEU A 29 -16.81 -6.85 9.87
C LEU A 29 -17.89 -5.79 10.17
N GLY A 30 -19.14 -6.02 9.77
CA GLY A 30 -20.29 -5.16 10.07
C GLY A 30 -20.47 -3.99 9.11
N LEU A 31 -19.91 -4.06 7.90
CA LEU A 31 -20.22 -3.11 6.83
C LEU A 31 -21.54 -3.49 6.16
N ASP A 32 -22.40 -2.51 5.91
CA ASP A 32 -23.65 -2.73 5.19
C ASP A 32 -23.41 -2.87 3.68
N SER A 33 -24.42 -3.39 2.96
CA SER A 33 -24.32 -3.60 1.51
C SER A 33 -24.15 -2.31 0.73
N ASN A 34 -24.71 -1.19 1.20
CA ASN A 34 -24.58 0.10 0.51
C ASN A 34 -23.15 0.63 0.56
N ASP A 35 -22.47 0.47 1.69
CA ASP A 35 -21.05 0.82 1.86
C ASP A 35 -20.19 0.01 0.87
N LEU A 36 -20.43 -1.30 0.77
CA LEU A 36 -19.68 -2.18 -0.12
C LEU A 36 -19.94 -1.87 -1.61
N GLU A 37 -21.19 -1.58 -1.97
CA GLU A 37 -21.54 -1.17 -3.34
C GLU A 37 -20.92 0.17 -3.70
N THR A 38 -20.99 1.16 -2.80
CA THR A 38 -20.39 2.48 -3.01
C THR A 38 -18.88 2.36 -3.26
N ILE A 39 -18.17 1.60 -2.42
CA ILE A 39 -16.72 1.37 -2.61
C ILE A 39 -16.44 0.67 -3.95
N SER A 40 -17.25 -0.32 -4.33
CA SER A 40 -17.07 -1.00 -5.61
C SER A 40 -17.33 -0.09 -6.82
N CYS A 41 -18.17 0.93 -6.68
CA CYS A 41 -18.43 1.91 -7.73
C CYS A 41 -17.34 2.99 -7.81
N ASP A 42 -16.83 3.44 -6.66
CA ASP A 42 -15.87 4.55 -6.58
C ASP A 42 -14.45 4.13 -7.00
N TYR A 43 -14.09 2.86 -6.79
CA TYR A 43 -12.74 2.36 -7.05
C TYR A 43 -12.72 1.31 -8.17
N LYS A 44 -11.95 1.59 -9.23
CA LYS A 44 -11.77 0.67 -10.37
C LYS A 44 -10.70 -0.38 -10.15
N ASN A 45 -9.76 -0.13 -9.24
CA ASN A 45 -8.67 -1.05 -8.95
C ASN A 45 -9.13 -2.04 -7.86
N THR A 46 -9.07 -3.34 -8.15
CA THR A 46 -9.50 -4.40 -7.23
C THR A 46 -8.76 -4.39 -5.89
N HIS A 47 -7.47 -4.06 -5.87
CA HIS A 47 -6.71 -3.89 -4.63
C HIS A 47 -7.24 -2.70 -3.84
N GLU A 48 -7.53 -1.58 -4.50
CA GLU A 48 -8.10 -0.41 -3.82
C GLU A 48 -9.49 -0.70 -3.28
N VAL A 49 -10.35 -1.43 -3.99
CA VAL A 49 -11.66 -1.85 -3.44
C VAL A 49 -11.48 -2.63 -2.13
N LYS A 50 -10.50 -3.55 -2.09
CA LYS A 50 -10.18 -4.32 -0.89
C LYS A 50 -9.67 -3.44 0.24
N PHE A 51 -8.68 -2.60 -0.06
CA PHE A 51 -8.12 -1.68 0.91
C PHE A 51 -9.18 -0.74 1.48
N GLN A 52 -10.01 -0.13 0.64
CA GLN A 52 -11.01 0.85 1.07
C GLN A 52 -12.12 0.20 1.89
N THR A 53 -12.46 -1.06 1.61
CA THR A 53 -13.38 -1.84 2.45
C THR A 53 -12.79 -2.01 3.85
N LEU A 54 -11.54 -2.48 3.95
CA LEU A 54 -10.86 -2.65 5.23
C LEU A 54 -10.65 -1.32 5.96
N TRP A 55 -10.27 -0.26 5.23
CA TRP A 55 -10.07 1.07 5.78
C TRP A 55 -11.36 1.68 6.32
N LYS A 56 -12.47 1.53 5.60
CA LYS A 56 -13.79 1.99 6.05
C LYS A 56 -14.20 1.30 7.35
N TRP A 57 -14.01 -0.01 7.43
CA TRP A 57 -14.24 -0.74 8.69
C TRP A 57 -13.33 -0.28 9.82
N TYR A 58 -12.02 -0.16 9.56
CA TYR A 58 -11.04 0.29 10.54
C TYR A 58 -11.39 1.67 11.10
N SER A 59 -11.80 2.61 10.24
CA SER A 59 -12.19 3.97 10.64
C SER A 59 -13.40 4.05 11.59
N LYS A 60 -14.21 2.98 11.67
CA LYS A 60 -15.37 2.86 12.56
C LYS A 60 -15.06 2.04 13.83
N THR A 61 -13.83 1.55 13.99
CA THR A 61 -13.43 0.60 15.04
C THR A 61 -12.53 1.28 16.07
N ASP A 62 -12.62 0.85 17.34
CA ASP A 62 -11.65 1.22 18.37
C ASP A 62 -10.27 0.62 18.04
N SER A 63 -9.23 1.44 18.05
CA SER A 63 -7.94 1.14 17.44
C SER A 63 -7.13 0.05 18.15
N SER A 64 -7.46 -0.31 19.39
CA SER A 64 -6.60 -1.18 20.21
C SER A 64 -6.66 -2.68 19.83
N SER A 65 -7.75 -3.15 19.22
CA SER A 65 -7.97 -4.59 18.96
C SER A 65 -8.25 -4.93 17.49
N TYR A 66 -7.93 -4.03 16.55
CA TYR A 66 -8.31 -4.22 15.15
C TYR A 66 -7.63 -5.46 14.53
N ILE A 67 -6.38 -5.77 14.88
CA ILE A 67 -5.68 -6.95 14.36
C ILE A 67 -6.42 -8.23 14.78
N GLU A 68 -6.71 -8.41 16.07
CA GLU A 68 -7.41 -9.60 16.59
C GLU A 68 -8.80 -9.78 15.96
N ARG A 69 -9.52 -8.67 15.78
CA ARG A 69 -10.84 -8.68 15.13
C ARG A 69 -10.74 -9.04 13.65
N LEU A 70 -9.75 -8.50 12.94
CA LEU A 70 -9.51 -8.81 11.53
C LEU A 70 -9.11 -10.28 11.36
N THR A 71 -8.19 -10.78 12.18
CA THR A 71 -7.79 -12.19 12.21
C THR A 71 -8.99 -13.11 12.45
N SER A 72 -9.83 -12.79 13.43
CA SER A 72 -11.04 -13.58 13.73
C SER A 72 -12.03 -13.59 12.57
N ALA A 73 -12.19 -12.45 11.89
CA ALA A 73 -13.05 -12.33 10.73
C ALA A 73 -12.52 -13.12 9.52
N LEU A 74 -11.20 -13.09 9.28
CA LEU A 74 -10.54 -13.88 8.23
C LEU A 74 -10.71 -15.38 8.46
N ILE A 75 -10.57 -15.85 9.70
CA ILE A 75 -10.82 -17.25 10.07
C ILE A 75 -12.29 -17.63 9.83
N SER A 76 -13.22 -16.71 10.14
CA SER A 76 -14.66 -16.95 10.00
C SER A 76 -15.11 -17.06 8.54
N ILE A 77 -14.39 -16.45 7.60
CA ILE A 77 -14.61 -16.62 6.16
C ILE A 77 -13.72 -17.72 5.54
N GLU A 78 -13.17 -18.59 6.39
CA GLU A 78 -12.31 -19.72 6.00
C GLU A 78 -10.97 -19.33 5.33
N ASN A 79 -10.61 -18.04 5.30
CA ASN A 79 -9.32 -17.58 4.78
C ASN A 79 -8.23 -17.61 5.88
N ARG A 80 -7.90 -18.83 6.32
CA ARG A 80 -6.88 -19.07 7.35
C ARG A 80 -5.48 -18.62 6.93
N LEU A 81 -5.15 -18.75 5.64
CA LEU A 81 -3.86 -18.32 5.11
C LEU A 81 -3.60 -16.83 5.35
N ALA A 82 -4.57 -15.97 5.01
CA ALA A 82 -4.43 -14.53 5.25
C ALA A 82 -4.40 -14.19 6.75
N ALA A 83 -5.12 -14.95 7.58
CA ALA A 83 -5.08 -14.79 9.03
C ALA A 83 -3.70 -15.14 9.62
N ASP A 84 -3.11 -16.24 9.17
CA ASP A 84 -1.77 -16.67 9.58
C ASP A 84 -0.69 -15.68 9.13
N GLU A 85 -0.80 -15.18 7.89
CA GLU A 85 0.09 -14.13 7.39
C GLU A 85 -0.05 -12.81 8.16
N LEU A 86 -1.27 -12.42 8.58
CA LEU A 86 -1.47 -11.24 9.42
C LEU A 86 -0.78 -11.39 10.78
N ASN A 87 -0.96 -12.54 11.44
CA ASN A 87 -0.41 -12.79 12.77
C ASN A 87 1.11 -12.97 12.78
N SER A 88 1.68 -13.39 11.64
CA SER A 88 3.13 -13.64 11.50
C SER A 88 3.86 -12.54 10.72
N LEU A 89 3.17 -11.44 10.40
CA LEU A 89 3.73 -10.34 9.61
C LEU A 89 4.96 -9.75 10.32
N ASP A 90 6.09 -9.82 9.64
CA ASP A 90 7.27 -9.00 9.92
C ASP A 90 7.52 -8.13 8.70
N VAL A 91 7.31 -6.82 8.84
CA VAL A 91 7.45 -5.86 7.74
C VAL A 91 8.85 -5.92 7.10
N LYS A 92 9.90 -6.33 7.83
CA LYS A 92 11.24 -6.48 7.27
C LYS A 92 11.33 -7.58 6.21
N GLN A 93 10.41 -8.54 6.20
CA GLN A 93 10.34 -9.57 5.17
C GLN A 93 9.90 -8.98 3.81
N LEU A 94 9.22 -7.83 3.83
CA LEU A 94 8.77 -7.10 2.64
C LEU A 94 9.89 -6.28 1.98
N TYR A 95 11.02 -6.12 2.68
CA TYR A 95 12.13 -5.28 2.21
C TYR A 95 12.87 -5.91 1.03
N PHE A 96 13.25 -5.04 0.09
CA PHE A 96 14.16 -5.41 -0.98
C PHE A 96 15.53 -5.83 -0.40
N LYS A 97 15.99 -7.04 -0.78
CA LYS A 97 17.23 -7.66 -0.27
C LYS A 97 18.45 -7.46 -1.16
N GLY A 98 18.29 -6.86 -2.34
CA GLY A 98 19.38 -6.63 -3.28
C GLY A 98 20.25 -5.44 -2.91
N GLU A 99 21.38 -5.31 -3.62
CA GLU A 99 22.32 -4.20 -3.44
C GLU A 99 21.74 -2.88 -3.97
N ILE A 100 21.83 -1.82 -3.16
CA ILE A 100 21.33 -0.48 -3.50
C ILE A 100 22.51 0.51 -3.44
N PRO A 101 22.84 1.17 -4.56
CA PRO A 101 23.91 2.16 -4.61
C PRO A 101 23.60 3.39 -3.74
N ILE A 102 24.44 3.66 -2.75
CA ILE A 102 24.32 4.77 -1.79
C ILE A 102 22.89 4.79 -1.19
N PRO A 103 22.53 3.80 -0.35
CA PRO A 103 21.14 3.55 0.06
C PRO A 103 20.49 4.72 0.81
N SER A 104 21.29 5.53 1.51
CA SER A 104 20.85 6.73 2.24
C SER A 104 20.62 7.95 1.35
N LYS A 105 21.03 7.92 0.07
CA LYS A 105 20.84 9.05 -0.84
C LYS A 105 19.36 9.28 -1.09
N ARG A 106 18.93 10.53 -1.06
CA ARG A 106 17.55 10.91 -1.38
C ARG A 106 17.20 10.60 -2.83
N ILE A 107 15.97 10.17 -3.06
CA ILE A 107 15.39 10.02 -4.41
C ILE A 107 15.28 11.40 -5.07
N SER A 108 15.74 11.50 -6.32
CA SER A 108 15.71 12.76 -7.08
C SER A 108 14.38 12.96 -7.80
N ASP A 109 14.05 14.20 -8.15
CA ASP A 109 12.84 14.50 -8.93
C ASP A 109 12.80 13.75 -10.27
N LYS A 110 13.96 13.56 -10.91
CA LYS A 110 14.07 12.76 -12.14
C LYS A 110 13.67 11.29 -11.92
N ASP A 111 14.04 10.71 -10.78
CA ASP A 111 13.64 9.35 -10.44
C ASP A 111 12.11 9.29 -10.20
N LEU A 112 11.53 10.30 -9.56
CA LEU A 112 10.08 10.39 -9.32
C LEU A 112 9.28 10.58 -10.61
N ASP A 113 9.74 11.44 -11.52
CA ASP A 113 9.12 11.64 -12.83
C ASP A 113 9.11 10.33 -13.64
N PHE A 114 10.23 9.59 -13.62
CA PHE A 114 10.33 8.26 -14.22
C PHE A 114 9.36 7.26 -13.58
N LEU A 115 9.35 7.16 -12.25
CA LEU A 115 8.48 6.23 -11.53
C LEU A 115 7.00 6.51 -11.78
N SER A 116 6.58 7.77 -11.70
CA SER A 116 5.18 8.18 -11.88
C SER A 116 4.58 7.74 -13.21
N ALA A 117 5.40 7.62 -14.26
CA ALA A 117 4.97 7.15 -15.57
C ALA A 117 4.72 5.64 -15.62
N GLN A 118 5.27 4.87 -14.68
CA GLN A 118 5.30 3.40 -14.69
C GLN A 118 4.43 2.77 -13.60
N VAL A 119 4.36 3.37 -12.41
CA VAL A 119 3.66 2.79 -11.24
C VAL A 119 2.15 3.05 -11.23
N VAL A 120 1.58 3.53 -12.34
CA VAL A 120 0.25 4.17 -12.49
C VAL A 120 -0.84 3.69 -11.52
N THR A 121 -1.00 2.40 -11.28
CA THR A 121 -2.06 1.85 -10.40
C THR A 121 -1.63 1.53 -8.97
N ASP A 122 -0.33 1.52 -8.68
CA ASP A 122 0.24 1.04 -7.40
C ASP A 122 0.89 2.15 -6.58
N TYR A 123 0.87 3.39 -7.09
CA TYR A 123 1.44 4.53 -6.36
C TYR A 123 0.83 4.70 -4.96
N GLN A 124 -0.43 4.33 -4.76
CA GLN A 124 -1.09 4.36 -3.45
C GLN A 124 -0.47 3.34 -2.49
N ARG A 125 -0.20 2.11 -2.97
CA ARG A 125 0.50 1.06 -2.20
C ARG A 125 1.90 1.51 -1.81
N ILE A 126 2.65 2.08 -2.77
CA ILE A 126 3.98 2.65 -2.55
C ILE A 126 3.92 3.77 -1.50
N ALA A 127 2.93 4.65 -1.59
CA ALA A 127 2.78 5.76 -0.67
C ALA A 127 2.42 5.32 0.76
N ARG A 128 1.51 4.35 0.92
CA ARG A 128 1.19 3.75 2.23
C ARG A 128 2.41 3.09 2.86
N PHE A 129 3.20 2.37 2.06
CA PHE A 129 4.46 1.80 2.52
C PHE A 129 5.45 2.86 3.01
N LEU A 130 5.52 4.00 2.30
CA LEU A 130 6.33 5.15 2.70
C LEU A 130 5.72 5.99 3.85
N GLY A 131 4.66 5.49 4.51
CA GLY A 131 4.03 6.14 5.67
C GLY A 131 3.07 7.29 5.34
N MET A 132 2.62 7.40 4.09
CA MET A 132 1.58 8.37 3.75
C MET A 132 0.22 7.92 4.26
N ARG A 133 -0.37 8.74 5.14
CA ARG A 133 -1.72 8.55 5.65
C ARG A 133 -2.77 8.55 4.54
N GLN A 134 -3.82 7.73 4.72
CA GLN A 134 -4.88 7.57 3.73
C GLN A 134 -5.69 8.86 3.47
N ASP A 135 -5.88 9.70 4.49
CA ASP A 135 -6.58 10.98 4.34
C ASP A 135 -5.82 11.95 3.43
N LYS A 136 -4.49 11.99 3.53
CA LYS A 136 -3.65 12.75 2.61
C LYS A 136 -3.69 12.19 1.20
N LEU A 137 -3.71 10.87 1.04
CA LEU A 137 -3.83 10.23 -0.28
C LEU A 137 -5.09 10.69 -1.02
N HIS A 138 -6.22 10.80 -0.31
CA HIS A 138 -7.47 11.31 -0.89
C HIS A 138 -7.41 12.78 -1.31
N THR A 139 -6.44 13.58 -0.83
CA THR A 139 -6.33 14.98 -1.28
C THR A 139 -5.69 15.11 -2.67
N TYR A 140 -5.04 14.05 -3.16
CA TYR A 140 -4.43 14.05 -4.48
C TYR A 140 -5.45 13.59 -5.52
N HIS A 141 -6.09 14.56 -6.16
CA HIS A 141 -6.95 14.34 -7.33
C HIS A 141 -6.40 15.12 -8.51
N GLU A 142 -6.00 14.39 -9.54
CA GLU A 142 -5.56 14.97 -10.81
C GLU A 142 -6.37 14.38 -11.95
N LYS A 143 -6.45 15.11 -13.07
CA LYS A 143 -7.15 14.64 -14.26
C LYS A 143 -6.51 13.37 -14.83
N TYR A 144 -5.19 13.26 -14.73
CA TYR A 144 -4.42 12.15 -15.25
C TYR A 144 -3.77 11.37 -14.11
N VAL A 145 -3.90 10.04 -14.15
CA VAL A 145 -3.38 9.16 -13.09
C VAL A 145 -1.86 9.29 -12.91
N LYS A 146 -1.12 9.55 -14.00
CA LYS A 146 0.32 9.82 -13.93
C LYS A 146 0.63 11.06 -13.08
N ASP A 147 -0.11 12.14 -13.26
CA ASP A 147 0.11 13.38 -12.53
C ASP A 147 -0.28 13.21 -11.06
N GLN A 148 -1.33 12.43 -10.80
CA GLN A 148 -1.74 12.03 -9.45
C GLN A 148 -0.63 11.23 -8.75
N ALA A 149 -0.06 10.23 -9.44
CA ALA A 149 1.06 9.43 -8.95
C ALA A 149 2.29 10.32 -8.68
N LEU A 150 2.64 11.22 -9.60
CA LEU A 150 3.77 12.12 -9.43
C LEU A 150 3.60 13.04 -8.22
N ARG A 151 2.41 13.65 -8.09
CA ARG A 151 2.08 14.55 -6.99
C ARG A 151 2.11 13.82 -5.65
N CYS A 152 1.59 12.59 -5.61
CA CYS A 152 1.63 11.73 -4.44
C CYS A 152 3.08 11.39 -4.05
N LEU A 153 3.89 10.88 -4.99
CA LEU A 153 5.29 10.51 -4.71
C LEU A 153 6.15 11.72 -4.29
N LYS A 154 5.91 12.90 -4.88
CA LYS A 154 6.53 14.16 -4.43
C LYS A 154 6.06 14.55 -3.04
N GLY A 155 4.80 14.27 -2.69
CA GLY A 155 4.26 14.41 -1.34
C GLY A 155 5.01 13.55 -0.33
N CYS A 156 5.21 12.26 -0.64
CA CYS A 156 5.99 11.35 0.21
C CYS A 156 7.40 11.89 0.44
N ASN A 157 8.11 12.26 -0.65
CA ASN A 157 9.50 12.76 -0.58
C ASN A 157 9.63 14.11 0.15
N LYS A 158 8.54 14.87 0.32
CA LYS A 158 8.52 16.12 1.09
C LYS A 158 8.23 15.89 2.57
N MET A 159 7.37 14.92 2.89
CA MET A 159 7.00 14.58 4.27
C MET A 159 8.17 13.94 5.00
N ASP A 160 8.82 12.98 4.35
CA ASP A 160 10.05 12.36 4.81
C ASP A 160 11.03 12.36 3.63
N ALA A 161 12.31 12.56 3.89
CA ALA A 161 13.31 12.58 2.84
C ALA A 161 13.52 11.16 2.31
N VAL A 162 12.63 10.72 1.40
CA VAL A 162 12.59 9.36 0.89
C VAL A 162 13.93 8.98 0.28
N SER A 163 14.59 8.02 0.92
CA SER A 163 15.87 7.48 0.51
C SER A 163 15.71 6.48 -0.64
N ARG A 164 16.81 6.21 -1.35
CA ARG A 164 16.88 5.12 -2.34
C ARG A 164 16.47 3.79 -1.73
N LYS A 165 16.90 3.52 -0.50
CA LYS A 165 16.56 2.30 0.23
C LYS A 165 15.06 2.14 0.45
N SER A 166 14.43 3.14 1.08
CA SER A 166 12.99 3.10 1.38
C SER A 166 12.15 3.04 0.10
N MET A 167 12.57 3.72 -0.97
CA MET A 167 11.90 3.60 -2.28
C MET A 167 12.03 2.20 -2.89
N CYS A 168 13.20 1.57 -2.83
CA CYS A 168 13.38 0.20 -3.30
C CYS A 168 12.55 -0.80 -2.48
N HIS A 169 12.44 -0.61 -1.16
CA HIS A 169 11.55 -1.40 -0.30
C HIS A 169 10.09 -1.24 -0.72
N ALA A 170 9.61 -0.01 -0.89
CA ALA A 170 8.24 0.28 -1.33
C ALA A 170 7.90 -0.29 -2.71
N LEU A 171 8.85 -0.21 -3.67
CA LEU A 171 8.68 -0.79 -5.00
C LEU A 171 8.67 -2.32 -4.97
N ASN A 172 9.53 -2.93 -4.14
CA ASN A 172 9.51 -4.38 -3.96
C ASN A 172 8.20 -4.86 -3.34
N TYR A 173 7.70 -4.14 -2.33
CA TYR A 173 6.41 -4.38 -1.71
C TYR A 173 5.25 -4.29 -2.71
N ALA A 174 5.29 -3.31 -3.62
CA ALA A 174 4.32 -3.17 -4.70
C ALA A 174 4.56 -4.12 -5.89
N GLU A 175 5.43 -5.12 -5.75
CA GLU A 175 5.78 -6.11 -6.78
C GLU A 175 6.37 -5.49 -8.07
N ARG A 176 7.01 -4.33 -7.94
CA ARG A 176 7.67 -3.59 -9.04
C ARG A 176 9.18 -3.76 -9.04
N GLN A 177 9.67 -4.99 -8.86
CA GLN A 177 11.10 -5.31 -8.87
C GLN A 177 11.81 -4.93 -10.17
N ASN A 178 11.10 -4.97 -11.30
CA ASN A 178 11.59 -4.47 -12.58
C ASN A 178 12.00 -2.99 -12.52
N LEU A 179 11.24 -2.16 -11.81
CA LEU A 179 11.55 -0.74 -11.63
C LEU A 179 12.71 -0.54 -10.66
N VAL A 180 12.82 -1.38 -9.63
CA VAL A 180 14.00 -1.40 -8.73
C VAL A 180 15.28 -1.63 -9.53
N HIS A 181 15.30 -2.66 -10.39
CA HIS A 181 16.46 -2.95 -11.23
C HIS A 181 16.79 -1.79 -12.19
N GLN A 182 15.79 -1.17 -12.80
CA GLN A 182 16.01 -0.03 -13.69
C GLN A 182 16.61 1.18 -12.96
N LEU A 183 16.12 1.49 -11.75
CA LEU A 183 16.66 2.56 -10.92
C LEU A 183 18.09 2.27 -10.49
N VAL A 184 18.35 1.08 -9.93
CA VAL A 184 19.70 0.66 -9.50
C VAL A 184 20.70 0.74 -10.65
N ASN A 185 20.34 0.24 -11.83
CA ASN A 185 21.17 0.34 -13.03
C ASN A 185 21.43 1.79 -13.44
N SER A 186 20.44 2.67 -13.32
CA SER A 186 20.60 4.09 -13.62
C SER A 186 21.52 4.81 -12.62
N TRP A 187 21.55 4.35 -11.38
CA TRP A 187 22.34 4.92 -10.30
C TRP A 187 23.80 4.46 -10.32
N ASN A 188 24.07 3.24 -10.80
CA ASN A 188 25.42 2.72 -10.99
C ASN A 188 26.17 3.35 -12.18
N LYS A 189 25.45 3.95 -13.13
CA LYS A 189 26.02 4.61 -14.30
C LYS A 189 26.41 6.08 -14.05
N LYS A 190 26.27 6.56 -12.82
CA LYS A 190 26.53 7.94 -12.39
C LYS A 190 27.58 7.96 -11.30
#